data_AF-A0A9Q9SSJ3-F1
#
_entry.id   AF-A0A9Q9SSJ3-F1
#
_cell.length_a   1.000
_cell.length_b   1.000
_cell.length_c   1.000
_cell.angle_alpha   90.00
_cell.angle_beta   90.00
_cell.angle_gamma   90.00
#
_symmetry.space_group_name_H-M   'P 1'
#
loop_
_entity.id
_entity.type
_entity.pdbx_description
1 polymer ?
#
loop_
_entity_poly.entity_id
_entity_poly.type
_entity_poly.pdbx_seq_one_letter_code
_entity_poly.pdbx_strand_id
1 'polypeptide(L)'
;MRLRSNLCLYGFPPGYSGIDRPQKHGHKFKLNDSTTWNEPDDIAEVNDPKFGKIKLKVWHNYHFKESASHSMSIVRVEQLDSKKTKPLWLAWVGFEMPSLLEVFKLYQRRFTIEHWYRFAKQRLHWTLPKLGTKEGCDRWSQLMPLMTWQLWLVHKEITDNPLLWQKHQTQLSPGRTAAAWSEVMFAIEVMFAIGTPTRSPKLRGKSPGWQKGKKRNKKLRCPIVKKGKGTFS
;
A
#
# COMPACT_ATOMS: atom_id res chain seq x y z
N MET A 1 1.44 5.70 -10.20
CA MET A 1 2.29 6.09 -9.05
C MET A 1 2.20 7.60 -8.81
N ARG A 2 2.37 8.11 -7.58
CA ARG A 2 2.46 9.56 -7.32
C ARG A 2 3.88 10.07 -7.54
N LEU A 3 4.03 11.19 -8.21
CA LEU A 3 5.29 11.90 -8.40
C LEU A 3 5.40 13.10 -7.45
N ARG A 4 6.62 13.42 -7.01
CA ARG A 4 6.90 14.67 -6.31
C ARG A 4 6.98 15.81 -7.32
N SER A 5 6.42 16.95 -6.99
CA SER A 5 6.34 18.10 -7.90
C SER A 5 7.70 18.71 -8.28
N ASN A 6 8.77 18.44 -7.54
CA ASN A 6 10.12 18.93 -7.85
C ASN A 6 10.92 18.01 -8.78
N LEU A 7 10.32 16.96 -9.33
CA LEU A 7 10.98 16.04 -10.24
C LEU A 7 11.16 16.64 -11.64
N CYS A 8 12.23 16.19 -12.30
CA CYS A 8 12.53 16.49 -13.70
C CYS A 8 12.53 15.18 -14.49
N LEU A 9 11.83 15.19 -15.61
CA LEU A 9 11.63 14.08 -16.51
C LEU A 9 12.15 14.45 -17.91
N TYR A 10 12.37 13.45 -18.73
CA TYR A 10 12.96 13.63 -20.05
C TYR A 10 12.15 12.87 -21.09
N GLY A 11 11.86 13.49 -22.23
CA GLY A 11 11.25 12.81 -23.37
C GLY A 11 12.26 11.96 -24.14
N PHE A 12 11.81 11.26 -25.16
CA PHE A 12 12.72 10.55 -26.07
C PHE A 12 13.68 11.49 -26.76
N PRO A 13 14.95 11.07 -26.93
CA PRO A 13 15.92 11.85 -27.69
C PRO A 13 15.47 12.01 -29.15
N PRO A 14 15.89 13.09 -29.83
CA PRO A 14 15.73 13.21 -31.27
C PRO A 14 16.51 12.09 -31.99
N GLY A 15 16.17 11.86 -33.27
CA GLY A 15 16.87 10.89 -34.12
C GLY A 15 18.38 11.12 -34.12
N TYR A 16 19.14 10.03 -34.05
CA TYR A 16 20.61 10.10 -34.00
C TYR A 16 21.18 10.62 -35.32
N SER A 17 21.99 11.68 -35.26
CA SER A 17 22.58 12.33 -36.43
C SER A 17 23.79 11.60 -37.01
N GLY A 18 24.28 10.52 -36.37
CA GLY A 18 25.48 9.80 -36.82
C GLY A 18 26.81 10.34 -36.27
N ILE A 19 26.77 11.46 -35.55
CA ILE A 19 27.95 12.14 -35.00
C ILE A 19 27.88 12.06 -33.46
N ASP A 20 28.98 11.65 -32.83
CA ASP A 20 29.15 11.48 -31.38
C ASP A 20 28.26 10.42 -30.71
N ARG A 21 28.26 10.36 -29.37
CA ARG A 21 27.44 9.41 -28.62
C ARG A 21 25.94 9.77 -28.78
N PRO A 22 25.06 8.81 -29.11
CA PRO A 22 23.62 9.06 -29.18
C PRO A 22 23.07 9.70 -27.90
N GLN A 23 22.27 10.74 -28.07
CA GLN A 23 21.62 11.44 -26.96
C GLN A 23 20.63 10.47 -26.27
N LYS A 24 20.65 10.45 -24.93
CA LYS A 24 19.76 9.58 -24.13
C LYS A 24 18.45 10.24 -23.71
N HIS A 25 18.39 11.56 -23.77
CA HIS A 25 17.31 12.37 -23.21
C HIS A 25 16.95 13.47 -24.20
N GLY A 26 15.68 13.57 -24.58
CA GLY A 26 15.17 14.67 -25.37
C GLY A 26 14.70 15.82 -24.49
N HIS A 27 13.49 16.29 -24.78
CA HIS A 27 12.89 17.44 -24.13
C HIS A 27 12.87 17.30 -22.59
N LYS A 28 13.28 18.37 -21.90
CA LYS A 28 13.34 18.41 -20.44
C LYS A 28 12.02 18.93 -19.88
N PHE A 29 11.36 18.12 -19.07
CA PHE A 29 10.05 18.43 -18.50
C PHE A 29 10.12 18.48 -16.97
N LYS A 30 9.94 19.66 -16.38
CA LYS A 30 10.07 19.88 -14.94
C LYS A 30 8.69 20.11 -14.32
N LEU A 31 8.26 19.24 -13.41
CA LEU A 31 6.87 19.21 -12.92
C LEU A 31 6.43 20.46 -12.13
N ASN A 32 7.36 21.29 -11.66
CA ASN A 32 7.06 22.55 -10.96
C ASN A 32 7.28 23.79 -11.81
N ASP A 33 7.59 23.65 -13.11
CA ASP A 33 7.89 24.76 -13.99
C ASP A 33 7.11 24.63 -15.30
N SER A 34 5.99 25.35 -15.37
CA SER A 34 5.07 25.29 -16.51
C SER A 34 5.65 25.79 -17.82
N THR A 35 6.75 26.55 -17.77
CA THR A 35 7.44 27.01 -18.98
C THR A 35 8.15 25.87 -19.71
N THR A 36 8.42 24.77 -19.01
CA THR A 36 9.09 23.59 -19.55
C THR A 36 8.13 22.52 -20.07
N TRP A 37 6.84 22.82 -20.15
CA TRP A 37 5.84 21.83 -20.57
C TRP A 37 5.51 22.03 -22.04
N ASN A 38 5.58 20.94 -22.80
CA ASN A 38 5.00 20.91 -24.14
C ASN A 38 3.48 20.84 -24.06
N GLU A 39 2.81 20.95 -25.20
CA GLU A 39 1.38 20.70 -25.30
C GLU A 39 1.06 19.29 -24.76
N PRO A 40 -0.02 19.15 -23.96
CA PRO A 40 -0.46 17.86 -23.50
C PRO A 40 -1.00 17.04 -24.66
N ASP A 41 -0.74 15.74 -24.65
CA ASP A 41 -1.22 14.82 -25.69
C ASP A 41 -2.74 14.61 -25.61
N ASP A 42 -3.29 14.65 -24.39
CA ASP A 42 -4.73 14.57 -24.16
C ASP A 42 -5.13 15.37 -22.90
N ILE A 43 -6.37 15.87 -22.92
CA ILE A 43 -6.99 16.66 -21.86
C ILE A 43 -8.39 16.12 -21.61
N ALA A 44 -8.67 15.79 -20.35
CA ALA A 44 -10.02 15.43 -19.92
C ALA A 44 -10.49 16.33 -18.78
N GLU A 45 -11.77 16.68 -18.79
CA GLU A 45 -12.43 17.39 -17.70
C GLU A 45 -13.56 16.53 -17.14
N VAL A 46 -13.63 16.44 -15.81
CA VAL A 46 -14.65 15.63 -15.13
C VAL A 46 -15.19 16.38 -13.94
N ASN A 47 -16.50 16.25 -13.71
CA ASN A 47 -17.12 16.70 -12.48
C ASN A 47 -17.23 15.51 -11.51
N ASP A 48 -16.35 15.48 -10.50
CA ASP A 48 -16.32 14.43 -9.48
C ASP A 48 -17.20 14.84 -8.28
N PRO A 49 -18.08 13.96 -7.77
CA PRO A 49 -18.97 14.30 -6.64
C PRO A 49 -18.24 14.74 -5.36
N LYS A 50 -17.01 14.28 -5.15
CA LYS A 50 -16.21 14.54 -3.94
C LYS A 50 -15.23 15.69 -4.14
N PHE A 51 -14.67 15.83 -5.33
CA PHE A 51 -13.62 16.79 -5.64
C PHE A 51 -14.08 17.93 -6.56
N GLY A 52 -15.35 17.97 -7.00
CA GLY A 52 -15.85 18.99 -7.93
C GLY A 52 -15.22 18.84 -9.32
N LYS A 53 -15.07 19.96 -10.03
CA LYS A 53 -14.47 20.00 -11.37
C LYS A 53 -12.96 19.74 -11.32
N ILE A 54 -12.54 18.70 -12.01
CA ILE A 54 -11.14 18.28 -12.14
C ILE A 54 -10.74 18.34 -13.61
N LYS A 55 -9.54 18.88 -13.87
CA LYS A 55 -8.86 18.84 -15.16
C LYS A 55 -7.68 17.88 -15.11
N LEU A 56 -7.64 16.99 -16.08
CA LEU A 56 -6.60 15.99 -16.27
C LEU A 56 -5.83 16.36 -17.55
N LYS A 57 -4.50 16.36 -17.49
CA LYS A 57 -3.63 16.52 -18.65
C LYS A 57 -2.61 15.39 -18.67
N VAL A 58 -2.32 14.83 -19.83
CA VAL A 58 -1.30 13.78 -19.96
C VAL A 58 -0.19 14.16 -20.93
N TRP A 59 1.00 13.65 -20.63
CA TRP A 59 2.16 13.66 -21.50
C TRP A 59 2.74 12.25 -21.57
N HIS A 60 2.78 11.67 -22.76
CA HIS A 60 3.29 10.33 -23.01
C HIS A 60 4.80 10.34 -23.22
N ASN A 61 5.41 9.16 -23.14
CA ASN A 61 6.77 8.94 -23.63
C ASN A 61 7.87 9.74 -22.89
N TYR A 62 7.72 9.88 -21.57
CA TYR A 62 8.73 10.47 -20.68
C TYR A 62 9.38 9.43 -19.79
N HIS A 63 10.60 9.69 -19.30
CA HIS A 63 11.35 8.81 -18.41
C HIS A 63 12.14 9.58 -17.36
N PHE A 64 12.59 8.85 -16.33
CA PHE A 64 13.56 9.36 -15.37
C PHE A 64 14.97 9.39 -15.97
N LYS A 65 15.81 10.32 -15.50
CA LYS A 65 17.20 10.46 -15.97
C LYS A 65 18.00 9.15 -15.90
N GLU A 66 17.85 8.40 -14.82
CA GLU A 66 18.59 7.15 -14.57
C GLU A 66 17.95 5.93 -15.25
N SER A 67 16.76 6.07 -15.84
CA SER A 67 15.96 4.96 -16.35
C SER A 67 15.42 5.26 -17.74
N ALA A 68 16.31 5.64 -18.67
CA ALA A 68 15.93 6.05 -20.02
C ALA A 68 15.25 4.97 -20.88
N SER A 69 15.41 3.70 -20.52
CA SER A 69 14.74 2.58 -21.18
C SER A 69 13.29 2.37 -20.74
N HIS A 70 12.85 3.04 -19.66
CA HIS A 70 11.53 2.84 -19.07
C HIS A 70 10.69 4.10 -19.24
N SER A 71 9.95 4.15 -20.34
CA SER A 71 9.00 5.23 -20.60
C SER A 71 7.76 5.09 -19.73
N MET A 72 7.12 6.23 -19.48
CA MET A 72 5.92 6.36 -18.69
C MET A 72 5.10 7.54 -19.20
N SER A 73 3.82 7.52 -18.88
CA SER A 73 2.92 8.65 -19.13
C SER A 73 2.75 9.45 -17.84
N ILE A 74 2.89 10.76 -17.93
CA ILE A 74 2.76 11.69 -16.82
C ILE A 74 1.36 12.27 -16.86
N VAL A 75 0.59 12.17 -15.78
CA VAL A 75 -0.74 12.76 -15.66
C VAL A 75 -0.72 13.84 -14.59
N ARG A 76 -1.14 15.06 -14.95
CA ARG A 76 -1.40 16.15 -14.00
C ARG A 76 -2.89 16.20 -13.72
N VAL A 77 -3.23 16.18 -12.44
CA VAL A 77 -4.59 16.28 -11.92
C VAL A 77 -4.71 17.60 -11.17
N GLU A 78 -5.62 18.47 -11.62
CA GLU A 78 -5.86 19.78 -11.03
C GLU A 78 -7.34 19.96 -10.73
N GLN A 79 -7.65 20.41 -9.52
CA GLN A 79 -9.02 20.76 -9.12
C GLN A 79 -9.27 22.22 -9.46
N LEU A 80 -10.26 22.48 -10.31
CA LEU A 80 -10.57 23.83 -10.81
C LEU A 80 -11.34 24.66 -9.77
N ASP A 81 -12.21 24.01 -8.99
CA ASP A 81 -13.07 24.70 -8.02
C ASP A 81 -12.34 25.11 -6.73
N SER A 82 -11.13 24.59 -6.49
CA SER A 82 -10.39 24.81 -5.24
C SER A 82 -8.96 25.30 -5.47
N LYS A 83 -8.78 26.62 -5.41
CA LYS A 83 -7.47 27.29 -5.54
C LYS A 83 -6.43 26.89 -4.47
N LYS A 84 -6.85 26.29 -3.35
CA LYS A 84 -5.94 25.89 -2.26
C LYS A 84 -5.24 24.55 -2.52
N THR A 85 -5.79 23.72 -3.41
CA THR A 85 -5.24 22.38 -3.64
C THR A 85 -4.08 22.44 -4.62
N LYS A 86 -2.95 21.84 -4.23
CA LYS A 86 -1.79 21.70 -5.12
C LYS A 86 -2.09 20.62 -6.17
N PRO A 87 -1.68 20.82 -7.43
CA PRO A 87 -1.88 19.82 -8.47
C PRO A 87 -1.15 18.52 -8.10
N LEU A 88 -1.81 17.41 -8.41
CA LEU A 88 -1.29 16.07 -8.19
C LEU A 88 -0.64 15.57 -9.47
N TRP A 89 0.58 15.05 -9.35
CA TRP A 89 1.29 14.44 -10.45
C TRP A 89 1.30 12.93 -10.30
N LEU A 90 0.90 12.24 -11.36
CA LEU A 90 0.87 10.79 -11.45
C LEU A 90 1.76 10.31 -12.60
N ALA A 91 2.37 9.15 -12.42
CA ALA A 91 3.00 8.39 -13.49
C ALA A 91 2.20 7.11 -13.74
N TRP A 92 1.90 6.84 -15.00
CA TRP A 92 1.38 5.56 -15.46
C TRP A 92 2.49 4.79 -16.16
N VAL A 93 2.64 3.52 -15.79
CA VAL A 93 3.58 2.57 -16.39
C VAL A 93 2.78 1.29 -16.66
N GLY A 94 2.78 0.83 -17.90
CA GLY A 94 2.02 -0.32 -18.35
C GLY A 94 2.04 -0.41 -19.87
N PHE A 95 1.57 -1.53 -20.40
CA PHE A 95 1.49 -1.76 -21.85
C PHE A 95 0.47 -0.85 -22.52
N GLU A 96 -0.74 -0.82 -21.96
CA GLU A 96 -1.83 0.02 -22.44
C GLU A 96 -2.30 0.92 -21.31
N MET A 97 -2.47 2.20 -21.60
CA MET A 97 -2.96 3.17 -20.64
C MET A 97 -4.49 3.22 -20.71
N PRO A 98 -5.19 3.00 -19.58
CA PRO A 98 -6.63 3.19 -19.54
C PRO A 98 -6.94 4.68 -19.68
N SER A 99 -8.22 5.03 -19.84
CA SER A 99 -8.62 6.43 -19.99
C SER A 99 -8.13 7.30 -18.81
N LEU A 100 -7.92 8.60 -19.05
CA LEU A 100 -7.44 9.51 -17.99
C LEU A 100 -8.31 9.49 -16.74
N LEU A 101 -9.63 9.37 -16.94
CA LEU A 101 -10.59 9.25 -15.85
C LEU A 101 -10.40 7.95 -15.05
N GLU A 102 -10.16 6.83 -15.72
CA GLU A 102 -9.88 5.56 -15.06
C GLU A 102 -8.56 5.58 -14.31
N VAL A 103 -7.50 6.18 -14.86
CA VAL A 103 -6.23 6.35 -14.15
C VAL A 103 -6.45 7.12 -12.84
N PHE A 104 -7.24 8.19 -12.88
CA PHE A 104 -7.60 8.94 -11.69
C PHE A 104 -8.39 8.09 -10.69
N LYS A 105 -9.43 7.38 -11.13
CA LYS A 105 -10.24 6.48 -10.29
C LYS A 105 -9.40 5.36 -9.65
N LEU A 106 -8.52 4.73 -10.41
CA LEU A 106 -7.60 3.70 -9.92
C LEU A 106 -6.64 4.27 -8.88
N TYR A 107 -6.14 5.48 -9.10
CA TYR A 107 -5.27 6.14 -8.13
C TYR A 107 -5.98 6.42 -6.80
N GLN A 108 -7.27 6.78 -6.81
CA GLN A 108 -8.04 6.98 -5.57
C GLN A 108 -8.08 5.71 -4.71
N ARG A 109 -8.11 4.51 -5.33
CA ARG A 109 -8.09 3.22 -4.63
C ARG A 109 -6.76 2.94 -3.92
N ARG A 110 -5.68 3.65 -4.27
CA ARG A 110 -4.35 3.46 -3.64
C ARG A 110 -4.41 3.65 -2.12
N PHE A 111 -5.21 4.61 -1.64
CA PHE A 111 -5.25 4.93 -0.20
C PHE A 111 -5.89 3.81 0.63
N THR A 112 -6.65 2.90 0.01
CA THR A 112 -7.25 1.74 0.66
C THR A 112 -6.21 0.85 1.34
N ILE A 113 -4.99 0.74 0.78
CA ILE A 113 -3.93 -0.07 1.40
C ILE A 113 -3.44 0.52 2.74
N GLU A 114 -3.46 1.85 2.89
CA GLU A 114 -3.09 2.51 4.14
C GLU A 114 -4.11 2.22 5.24
N HIS A 115 -5.40 2.17 4.87
CA HIS A 115 -6.45 1.73 5.78
C HIS A 115 -6.26 0.28 6.21
N TRP A 116 -5.88 -0.60 5.27
CA TRP A 116 -5.57 -1.99 5.61
C TRP A 116 -4.35 -2.10 6.54
N TYR A 117 -3.26 -1.36 6.28
CA TYR A 117 -2.09 -1.36 7.16
C TYR A 117 -2.41 -0.86 8.57
N ARG A 118 -3.23 0.20 8.67
CA ARG A 118 -3.69 0.70 9.98
C ARG A 118 -4.51 -0.38 10.69
N PHE A 119 -5.45 -1.02 10.00
CA PHE A 119 -6.27 -2.09 10.53
C PHE A 119 -5.43 -3.29 11.00
N ALA A 120 -4.49 -3.77 10.18
CA ALA A 120 -3.63 -4.90 10.52
C ALA A 120 -2.76 -4.62 11.76
N LYS A 121 -2.18 -3.42 11.86
CA LYS A 121 -1.35 -3.03 13.03
C LYS A 121 -2.19 -2.87 14.29
N GLN A 122 -3.34 -2.20 14.21
CA GLN A 122 -4.14 -1.82 15.37
C GLN A 122 -5.05 -2.96 15.85
N ARG A 123 -5.73 -3.65 14.93
CA ARG A 123 -6.76 -4.64 15.25
C ARG A 123 -6.28 -6.08 15.16
N LEU A 124 -5.48 -6.41 14.15
CA LEU A 124 -4.89 -7.76 13.99
C LEU A 124 -3.56 -7.93 14.73
N HIS A 125 -3.14 -6.89 15.47
CA HIS A 125 -1.94 -6.91 16.29
C HIS A 125 -0.66 -7.29 15.53
N TRP A 126 -0.56 -6.93 14.25
CA TRP A 126 0.56 -7.31 13.39
C TRP A 126 1.93 -7.02 14.01
N THR A 127 2.09 -5.89 14.70
CA THR A 127 3.36 -5.46 15.30
C THR A 127 3.49 -5.75 16.79
N LEU A 128 2.50 -6.39 17.42
CA LEU A 128 2.50 -6.69 18.85
C LEU A 128 3.44 -7.85 19.24
N PRO A 129 3.48 -9.00 18.52
CA PRO A 129 4.26 -10.14 18.98
C PRO A 129 5.75 -9.89 18.80
N LYS A 130 6.50 -10.12 19.88
CA LYS A 130 7.98 -10.02 19.90
C LYS A 130 8.60 -11.34 19.48
N LEU A 131 8.44 -11.69 18.21
CA LEU A 131 8.97 -12.93 17.65
C LEU A 131 10.49 -12.87 17.59
N GLY A 132 11.12 -13.97 18.01
CA GLY A 132 12.56 -14.02 18.22
C GLY A 132 13.38 -14.42 17.00
N THR A 133 12.74 -14.72 15.87
CA THR A 133 13.33 -15.26 14.63
C THR A 133 12.71 -14.59 13.40
N LYS A 134 13.46 -14.51 12.30
CA LYS A 134 13.00 -13.89 11.04
C LYS A 134 11.83 -14.68 10.44
N GLU A 135 11.95 -16.00 10.40
CA GLU A 135 10.95 -16.91 9.84
C GLU A 135 9.63 -16.81 10.62
N GLY A 136 9.71 -16.57 11.93
CA GLY A 136 8.53 -16.29 12.76
C GLY A 136 7.85 -14.99 12.36
N CYS A 137 8.60 -13.91 12.20
CA CYS A 137 8.07 -12.61 11.74
C CYS A 137 7.45 -12.71 10.35
N ASP A 138 8.08 -13.44 9.43
CA ASP A 138 7.60 -13.63 8.06
C ASP A 138 6.29 -14.42 8.06
N ARG A 139 6.24 -15.57 8.75
CA ARG A 139 5.01 -16.36 8.90
C ARG A 139 3.88 -15.56 9.53
N TRP A 140 4.17 -14.79 10.58
CA TRP A 140 3.17 -13.93 11.21
C TRP A 140 2.63 -12.87 10.26
N SER A 141 3.49 -12.28 9.43
CA SER A 141 3.08 -11.32 8.41
C SER A 141 2.23 -11.96 7.32
N GLN A 142 2.55 -13.20 6.92
CA GLN A 142 1.76 -13.98 5.95
C GLN A 142 0.35 -14.32 6.47
N LEU A 143 0.15 -14.39 7.78
CA LEU A 143 -1.18 -14.63 8.36
C LEU A 143 -2.10 -13.40 8.28
N MET A 144 -1.57 -12.17 8.22
CA MET A 144 -2.40 -10.94 8.27
C MET A 144 -3.41 -10.84 7.10
N PRO A 145 -3.01 -11.10 5.83
CA PRO A 145 -3.98 -11.16 4.74
C PRO A 145 -5.02 -12.26 4.93
N LEU A 146 -4.62 -13.46 5.39
CA LEU A 146 -5.53 -14.59 5.60
C LEU A 146 -6.59 -14.27 6.66
N MET A 147 -6.19 -13.70 7.80
CA MET A 147 -7.12 -13.25 8.83
C MET A 147 -8.05 -12.16 8.33
N THR A 148 -7.55 -11.24 7.48
CA THR A 148 -8.38 -10.20 6.86
C THR A 148 -9.44 -10.83 5.95
N TRP A 149 -9.06 -11.81 5.13
CA TRP A 149 -9.99 -12.54 4.26
C TRP A 149 -11.05 -13.31 5.06
N GLN A 150 -10.67 -13.99 6.13
CA GLN A 150 -11.61 -14.69 7.01
C GLN A 150 -12.64 -13.71 7.59
N LEU A 151 -12.21 -12.56 8.11
CA LEU A 151 -13.12 -11.53 8.60
C LEU A 151 -14.04 -11.00 7.50
N TRP A 152 -13.51 -10.78 6.30
CA TRP A 152 -14.31 -10.32 5.17
C TRP A 152 -15.31 -11.38 4.70
N LEU A 153 -15.02 -12.67 4.75
CA LEU A 153 -15.97 -13.70 4.34
C LEU A 153 -17.16 -13.79 5.30
N VAL A 154 -16.93 -13.62 6.59
CA VAL A 154 -17.95 -13.83 7.62
C VAL A 154 -18.71 -12.54 7.97
N HIS A 155 -18.29 -11.37 7.48
CA HIS A 155 -18.86 -10.07 7.91
C HIS A 155 -20.38 -9.91 7.71
N LYS A 156 -21.01 -10.70 6.83
CA LYS A 156 -22.46 -10.67 6.59
C LYS A 156 -23.24 -11.61 7.52
N GLU A 157 -22.58 -12.58 8.12
CA GLU A 157 -23.18 -13.63 8.95
C GLU A 157 -23.09 -13.33 10.45
N ILE A 158 -22.36 -12.27 10.82
CA ILE A 158 -22.12 -11.88 12.22
C ILE A 158 -23.07 -10.78 12.65
N THR A 159 -23.53 -10.86 13.89
CA THR A 159 -24.34 -9.80 14.48
C THR A 159 -23.45 -8.67 14.99
N ASP A 160 -23.90 -7.44 14.80
CA ASP A 160 -23.13 -6.29 15.26
C ASP A 160 -23.04 -6.25 16.79
N ASN A 161 -21.82 -6.14 17.33
CA ASN A 161 -21.57 -6.04 18.77
C ASN A 161 -20.81 -4.74 19.14
N PRO A 162 -21.51 -3.58 19.20
CA PRO A 162 -20.91 -2.31 19.59
C PRO A 162 -20.45 -2.23 21.04
N LEU A 163 -19.46 -1.37 21.29
CA LEU A 163 -19.32 -0.73 22.60
C LEU A 163 -20.52 0.21 22.85
N LEU A 164 -20.86 0.45 24.11
CA LEU A 164 -22.04 1.23 24.52
C LEU A 164 -22.17 2.62 23.87
N TRP A 165 -21.05 3.28 23.56
CA TRP A 165 -21.02 4.60 22.93
C TRP A 165 -20.94 4.57 21.40
N GLN A 166 -20.86 3.37 20.80
CA GLN A 166 -20.76 3.18 19.36
C GLN A 166 -22.13 2.94 18.75
N LYS A 167 -22.40 3.58 17.61
CA LYS A 167 -23.62 3.33 16.84
C LYS A 167 -23.61 1.90 16.28
N HIS A 168 -24.80 1.30 16.15
CA HIS A 168 -24.97 0.05 15.42
C HIS A 168 -24.74 0.26 13.92
N GLN A 169 -24.22 -0.76 13.26
CA GLN A 169 -23.93 -0.77 11.82
C GLN A 169 -24.62 -1.96 11.15
N THR A 170 -25.24 -1.71 10.00
CA THR A 170 -25.82 -2.77 9.14
C THR A 170 -24.78 -3.38 8.21
N GLN A 171 -23.81 -2.57 7.73
CA GLN A 171 -22.66 -3.04 6.97
C GLN A 171 -21.42 -3.00 7.85
N LEU A 172 -20.97 -4.18 8.27
CA LEU A 172 -19.84 -4.30 9.19
C LEU A 172 -18.52 -4.04 8.46
N SER A 173 -17.73 -3.10 8.99
CA SER A 173 -16.33 -2.93 8.59
C SER A 173 -15.46 -4.08 9.15
N PRO A 174 -14.30 -4.39 8.55
CA PRO A 174 -13.40 -5.43 9.08
C PRO A 174 -13.02 -5.24 10.56
N GLY A 175 -12.88 -3.97 10.99
CA GLY A 175 -12.66 -3.61 12.39
C GLY A 175 -13.82 -3.99 13.30
N ARG A 176 -15.05 -3.81 12.79
CA ARG A 176 -16.27 -4.10 13.51
C ARG A 176 -16.56 -5.59 13.58
N THR A 177 -16.39 -6.30 12.47
CA THR A 177 -16.46 -7.76 12.42
C THR A 177 -15.47 -8.40 13.39
N ALA A 178 -14.23 -7.87 13.44
CA ALA A 178 -13.25 -8.36 14.39
C ALA A 178 -13.64 -8.12 15.86
N ALA A 179 -14.47 -7.11 16.18
CA ALA A 179 -14.96 -6.85 17.55
C ALA A 179 -15.79 -8.02 18.08
N ALA A 180 -16.57 -8.67 17.22
CA ALA A 180 -17.33 -9.87 17.52
C ALA A 180 -16.50 -11.16 17.32
N TRP A 181 -15.23 -11.18 17.75
CA TRP A 181 -14.30 -12.28 17.46
C TRP A 181 -14.81 -13.67 17.91
N SER A 182 -15.56 -13.72 19.01
CA SER A 182 -16.18 -14.98 19.47
C SER A 182 -17.20 -15.52 18.47
N GLU A 183 -18.04 -14.66 17.89
CA GLU A 183 -18.97 -15.05 16.83
C GLU A 183 -18.24 -15.35 15.52
N VAL A 184 -17.17 -14.61 15.21
CA VAL A 184 -16.31 -14.90 14.05
C VAL A 184 -15.74 -16.32 14.14
N MET A 185 -15.17 -16.71 15.28
CA MET A 185 -14.59 -18.04 15.45
C MET A 185 -15.66 -19.12 15.36
N PHE A 186 -16.80 -18.93 16.02
CA PHE A 186 -17.93 -19.85 15.93
C PHE A 186 -18.43 -20.00 14.48
N ALA A 187 -18.63 -18.90 13.76
CA ALA A 187 -19.09 -18.92 12.38
C ALA A 187 -18.06 -19.55 11.44
N ILE A 188 -16.75 -19.36 11.65
CA ILE A 188 -15.72 -20.06 10.87
C ILE A 188 -15.75 -21.56 11.12
N GLU A 189 -15.89 -21.99 12.38
CA GLU A 189 -15.99 -23.40 12.75
C GLU A 189 -17.23 -24.05 12.10
N VAL A 190 -18.39 -23.39 12.18
CA VAL A 190 -19.65 -23.88 11.60
C VAL A 190 -19.63 -23.86 10.07
N MET A 191 -19.15 -22.77 9.45
CA MET A 191 -19.26 -22.56 8.00
C MET A 191 -18.20 -23.34 7.20
N PHE A 192 -17.03 -23.59 7.78
CA PHE A 192 -15.95 -24.31 7.09
C PHE A 192 -15.73 -25.73 7.64
N ALA A 193 -16.46 -26.15 8.68
CA ALA A 193 -16.23 -27.41 9.40
C ALA A 193 -14.76 -27.60 9.84
N ILE A 194 -14.02 -26.49 9.94
CA ILE A 194 -12.63 -26.48 10.40
C ILE A 194 -12.72 -26.56 11.92
N GLY A 195 -12.50 -27.76 12.47
CA GLY A 195 -12.33 -27.91 13.91
C GLY A 195 -11.20 -27.00 14.41
N THR A 196 -11.32 -26.51 15.64
CA THR A 196 -10.25 -25.67 16.21
C THR A 196 -8.99 -26.50 16.48
N PRO A 197 -7.83 -26.15 15.89
CA PRO A 197 -6.55 -26.78 16.26
C PRO A 197 -6.10 -26.37 17.66
N THR A 198 -6.82 -25.46 18.30
CA THR A 198 -6.48 -24.87 19.59
C THR A 198 -6.81 -25.85 20.70
N ARG A 199 -5.79 -26.34 21.38
CA ARG A 199 -5.97 -27.12 22.61
C ARG A 199 -6.57 -26.23 23.69
N SER A 200 -7.34 -26.82 24.60
CA SER A 200 -7.85 -26.12 25.78
C SER A 200 -6.72 -25.35 26.47
N PRO A 201 -6.99 -24.11 26.92
CA PRO A 201 -5.97 -23.29 27.57
C PRO A 201 -5.40 -24.04 28.77
N LYS A 202 -4.06 -24.15 28.82
CA LYS A 202 -3.40 -24.77 29.97
C LYS A 202 -3.61 -23.88 31.19
N LEU A 203 -4.16 -24.45 32.27
CA LEU A 203 -4.21 -23.77 33.56
C LEU A 203 -2.81 -23.32 33.94
N ARG A 204 -2.66 -22.04 34.27
CA ARG A 204 -1.39 -21.45 34.71
C ARG A 204 -1.07 -21.95 36.12
N GLY A 205 -0.53 -23.16 36.23
CA GLY A 205 0.05 -23.67 37.47
C GLY A 205 1.40 -23.00 37.78
N LYS A 206 1.94 -23.27 38.98
CA LYS A 206 3.35 -22.97 39.26
C LYS A 206 4.19 -23.80 38.31
N SER A 207 4.96 -23.13 37.44
CA SER A 207 5.90 -23.84 36.57
C SER A 207 6.91 -24.59 37.46
N PRO A 208 7.26 -25.85 37.14
CA PRO A 208 8.13 -26.70 37.96
C PRO A 208 9.59 -26.21 38.11
N GLY A 209 9.85 -24.93 37.79
CA GLY A 209 11.18 -24.35 37.76
C GLY A 209 12.04 -24.96 36.65
N TRP A 210 13.29 -24.53 36.64
CA TRP A 210 14.31 -25.12 35.79
C TRP A 210 14.85 -26.39 36.46
N GLN A 211 14.97 -27.51 35.73
CA GLN A 211 15.50 -28.75 36.29
C GLN A 211 16.94 -28.53 36.81
N LYS A 212 17.18 -28.92 38.07
CA LYS A 212 18.49 -28.84 38.72
C LYS A 212 19.52 -29.61 37.87
N GLY A 213 20.66 -28.99 37.57
CA GLY A 213 21.72 -29.59 36.73
C GLY A 213 21.65 -29.31 35.23
N LYS A 214 20.52 -28.83 34.67
CA LYS A 214 20.49 -28.38 33.27
C LYS A 214 21.20 -27.03 33.14
N LYS A 215 22.16 -26.90 32.22
CA LYS A 215 22.76 -25.59 31.88
C LYS A 215 21.77 -24.75 31.06
N ARG A 216 21.62 -23.47 31.41
CA ARG A 216 20.87 -22.49 30.59
C ARG A 216 21.75 -22.07 29.42
N ASN A 217 21.32 -22.38 28.20
CA ASN A 217 21.95 -21.82 27.00
C ASN A 217 21.45 -20.40 26.80
N LYS A 218 22.38 -19.44 26.67
CA LYS A 218 22.03 -18.07 26.27
C LYS A 218 21.55 -18.09 24.82
N LYS A 219 20.53 -17.27 24.51
CA LYS A 219 20.08 -17.09 23.13
C LYS A 219 21.26 -16.60 22.29
N LEU A 220 21.49 -17.23 21.14
CA LEU A 220 22.50 -16.80 20.17
C LEU A 220 22.23 -15.34 19.80
N ARG A 221 23.22 -14.48 20.01
CA ARG A 221 23.15 -13.07 19.60
C ARG A 221 23.60 -13.00 18.15
N CYS A 222 22.68 -12.63 17.25
CA CYS A 222 23.05 -12.31 15.89
C CYS A 222 23.95 -11.04 15.88
N PRO A 223 24.98 -10.98 15.02
CA PRO A 223 25.79 -9.79 14.88
C PRO A 223 24.93 -8.61 14.41
N ILE A 224 25.18 -7.42 14.97
CA ILE A 224 24.49 -6.19 14.56
C ILE A 224 25.03 -5.79 13.19
N VAL A 225 24.22 -5.98 12.14
CA VAL A 225 24.53 -5.46 10.80
C VAL A 225 24.25 -3.96 10.81
N LYS A 226 25.29 -3.14 10.89
CA LYS A 226 25.19 -1.69 10.70
C LYS A 226 25.12 -1.41 9.21
N LYS A 227 24.14 -0.61 8.77
CA LYS A 227 24.04 -0.16 7.39
C LYS A 227 25.28 0.69 7.08
N GLY A 228 26.18 0.19 6.23
CA GLY A 228 27.31 0.97 5.74
C GLY A 228 26.85 2.12 4.84
N LYS A 229 27.65 3.18 4.72
CA LYS A 229 27.51 4.19 3.66
C LYS A 229 27.94 3.55 2.32
N GLY A 230 27.09 2.70 1.75
CA GLY A 230 27.27 2.17 0.40
C GLY A 230 26.63 3.11 -0.61
N THR A 231 27.46 3.73 -1.47
CA THR A 231 27.03 4.25 -2.76
C THR A 231 26.48 3.07 -3.57
N PHE A 232 25.20 3.14 -3.94
CA PHE A 232 24.66 2.28 -4.98
C PHE A 232 25.26 2.77 -6.30
N SER A 233 26.22 2.02 -6.81
CA SER A 233 26.76 2.14 -8.17
C SER A 233 25.79 1.54 -9.19
#